data_AF-A0A9E4EJB6-F1
#
_entry.id   AF-A0A9E4EJB6-F1
#
_cell.length_a   1.000
_cell.length_b   1.000
_cell.length_c   1.000
_cell.angle_alpha   90.00
_cell.angle_beta   90.00
_cell.angle_gamma   90.00
#
_symmetry.space_group_name_H-M   'P 1'
#
loop_
_entity.id
_entity.type
_entity.pdbx_description
1 polymer ?
#
loop_
_entity_poly.entity_id
_entity_poly.type
_entity_poly.pdbx_seq_one_letter_code
_entity_poly.pdbx_strand_id
1 'polypeptide(L)'
;MDSGQHIRASFTQTSDGLVAENDHARILLSPVHGNVVSDHLVEATECNCLIRPLNWEDLSVYIDDQPVETLGFLRDGHALWGRLATGDHPGHIRFCIRSDNVDLLYAELDVRPSHLDYETDYQIMRADLERISRELVYLLPDQTRISTRLIDDRGSNLDFHQVLDRLLNQLVRTLHAILKRPHRRLKTVQRIRAVDRAQGRDPDAVAHMVRSPQFWTHSGTDLPHLPLVDGVVCTHLRETHRHSDIDTPLNRHLVAYLKRLSRRARPIAHTDLGHRLKIHVDRCLRMLFLPPARRDDTIPVHLDVRYQTAFALIRDLNRALAPCTGGPFDLSYRDTHALYEYWVFFKLVHTLCDIGFVPIRDDNLFHLTNRGLSVSPAQGESSAIYLQRGECRIRCLYNMTYTTTSGRALTHDLRPDIIIEIHTANRERAIYAFDAKYRREDYNGTWIPMREDIDKMHAYRDAIGQVIDTDFQRILKSAVVLFPAQVDPAYQTHAFYTSLSYGIGGLPILPGDANTLSDLKEYIKEHIL
;
A
#
# COMPACT_ATOMS: atom_id res chain seq x y z
N MET A 1 29.70 -13.45 -8.25
CA MET A 1 29.49 -14.54 -7.28
C MET A 1 29.66 -13.92 -5.90
N ASP A 2 28.52 -13.73 -5.22
CA ASP A 2 28.30 -13.70 -3.76
C ASP A 2 29.20 -12.90 -2.79
N SER A 3 29.53 -11.64 -3.07
CA SER A 3 30.30 -10.83 -2.11
C SER A 3 29.47 -10.02 -1.09
N GLY A 4 28.13 -10.10 -1.12
CA GLY A 4 27.25 -9.32 -0.22
C GLY A 4 26.66 -10.08 0.96
N GLN A 5 26.70 -11.42 0.95
CA GLN A 5 26.01 -12.24 1.96
C GLN A 5 26.86 -12.62 3.17
N HIS A 6 28.20 -12.64 3.06
CA HIS A 6 29.09 -13.08 4.15
C HIS A 6 29.32 -12.03 5.25
N ILE A 7 29.00 -10.75 4.98
CA ILE A 7 29.23 -9.66 5.95
C ILE A 7 28.05 -9.52 6.92
N ARG A 8 26.81 -9.83 6.52
CA ARG A 8 25.64 -9.61 7.38
C ARG A 8 25.39 -10.78 8.33
N ALA A 9 25.36 -10.49 9.63
CA ALA A 9 24.95 -11.43 10.67
C ALA A 9 23.65 -10.95 11.35
N SER A 10 22.75 -11.89 11.68
CA SER A 10 21.53 -11.59 12.43
C SER A 10 21.65 -12.09 13.85
N PHE A 11 21.12 -11.35 14.83
CA PHE A 11 21.08 -11.80 16.21
C PHE A 11 20.11 -12.96 16.38
N THR A 12 20.55 -13.99 17.09
CA THR A 12 19.75 -15.16 17.45
C THR A 12 19.89 -15.44 18.94
N GLN A 13 18.82 -15.86 19.59
CA GLN A 13 18.86 -16.24 21.00
C GLN A 13 19.59 -17.57 21.20
N THR A 14 20.50 -17.57 22.17
CA THR A 14 21.23 -18.74 22.67
C THR A 14 21.06 -18.85 24.19
N SER A 15 21.60 -19.92 24.81
CA SER A 15 21.62 -20.07 26.27
C SER A 15 22.35 -18.94 26.99
N ASP A 16 23.29 -18.29 26.31
CA ASP A 16 24.23 -17.33 26.91
C ASP A 16 23.85 -15.86 26.62
N GLY A 17 22.80 -15.63 25.82
CA GLY A 17 22.44 -14.29 25.34
C GLY A 17 22.04 -14.25 23.87
N LEU A 18 22.04 -13.05 23.29
CA LEU A 18 21.88 -12.83 21.85
C LEU A 18 23.24 -12.91 21.15
N VAL A 19 23.31 -13.71 20.09
CA VAL A 19 24.55 -13.92 19.32
C VAL A 19 24.34 -13.54 17.86
N ALA A 20 25.25 -12.74 17.32
CA ALA A 20 25.44 -12.53 15.89
C ALA A 20 26.85 -12.98 15.51
N GLU A 21 26.97 -13.93 14.59
CA GLU A 21 28.26 -14.47 14.14
C GLU A 21 28.28 -14.73 12.63
N ASN A 22 29.47 -14.64 12.04
CA ASN A 22 29.79 -15.09 10.69
C ASN A 22 31.17 -15.77 10.68
N ASP A 23 31.80 -15.95 9.52
CA ASP A 23 33.11 -16.62 9.40
C ASP A 23 34.29 -15.82 10.00
N HIS A 24 34.07 -14.54 10.36
CA HIS A 24 35.13 -13.61 10.75
C HIS A 24 35.07 -13.21 12.23
N ALA A 25 33.87 -12.97 12.77
CA ALA A 25 33.71 -12.45 14.13
C ALA A 25 32.40 -12.92 14.77
N ARG A 26 32.36 -12.82 16.11
CA ARG A 26 31.19 -13.11 16.94
C ARG A 26 30.94 -11.96 17.91
N ILE A 27 29.69 -11.51 17.96
CA ILE A 27 29.14 -10.58 18.95
C ILE A 27 28.22 -11.38 19.87
N LEU A 28 28.43 -11.27 21.17
CA LEU A 28 27.58 -11.85 22.22
C LEU A 28 27.09 -10.73 23.13
N LEU A 29 25.77 -10.63 23.28
CA LEU A 29 25.09 -9.70 24.17
C LEU A 29 24.36 -10.48 25.27
N SER A 30 24.77 -10.29 26.51
CA SER A 30 24.17 -10.94 27.68
C SER A 30 23.51 -9.87 28.57
N PRO A 31 22.17 -9.79 28.61
CA PRO A 31 21.45 -8.84 29.47
C PRO A 31 21.83 -9.01 30.95
N VAL A 32 22.05 -7.90 31.65
CA VAL A 32 22.43 -7.86 33.08
C VAL A 32 21.23 -8.24 33.96
N HIS A 33 20.02 -7.84 33.55
CA HIS A 33 18.75 -8.16 34.20
C HIS A 33 17.70 -8.56 33.15
N GLY A 34 16.95 -9.64 33.40
CA GLY A 34 15.85 -10.10 32.55
C GLY A 34 16.10 -11.42 31.81
N ASN A 35 15.02 -12.05 31.33
CA ASN A 35 15.08 -13.21 30.44
C ASN A 35 15.32 -12.74 29.00
N VAL A 36 16.20 -13.42 28.27
CA VAL A 36 16.40 -13.19 26.83
C VAL A 36 15.13 -13.63 26.09
N VAL A 37 14.58 -12.78 25.21
CA VAL A 37 13.44 -13.12 24.37
C VAL A 37 13.82 -12.97 22.90
N SER A 38 13.73 -14.08 22.16
CA SER A 38 13.84 -14.28 20.72
C SER A 38 15.11 -13.78 20.01
N ASP A 39 15.24 -12.48 19.77
CA ASP A 39 16.15 -11.89 18.76
C ASP A 39 16.34 -10.37 18.92
N HIS A 40 15.79 -9.77 19.97
CA HIS A 40 15.78 -8.32 20.22
C HIS A 40 15.98 -8.02 21.70
N LEU A 41 16.28 -6.76 22.00
CA LEU A 41 16.27 -6.22 23.37
C LEU A 41 15.11 -5.23 23.53
N VAL A 42 14.85 -4.84 24.79
CA VAL A 42 13.89 -3.76 25.09
C VAL A 42 14.62 -2.50 25.54
N GLU A 43 13.95 -1.36 25.50
CA GLU A 43 14.43 -0.10 26.10
C GLU A 43 14.94 -0.29 27.54
N ALA A 44 15.90 0.55 27.93
CA ALA A 44 16.56 0.53 29.23
C ALA A 44 17.20 -0.83 29.62
N THR A 45 17.54 -1.68 28.64
CA THR A 45 18.28 -2.93 28.90
C THR A 45 19.77 -2.66 28.95
N GLU A 46 20.40 -2.99 30.07
CA GLU A 46 21.87 -3.09 30.15
C GLU A 46 22.33 -4.48 29.75
N CYS A 47 23.35 -4.56 28.89
CA CYS A 47 23.97 -5.80 28.44
C CYS A 47 25.47 -5.78 28.64
N ASN A 48 26.02 -6.94 29.02
CA ASN A 48 27.43 -7.23 28.81
C ASN A 48 27.63 -7.59 27.35
N CYS A 49 28.53 -6.89 26.66
CA CYS A 49 28.84 -7.11 25.25
C CYS A 49 30.25 -7.66 25.10
N LEU A 50 30.37 -8.86 24.53
CA LEU A 50 31.64 -9.50 24.19
C LEU A 50 31.75 -9.62 22.68
N ILE A 51 32.81 -9.06 22.11
CA ILE A 51 33.10 -9.10 20.68
C ILE A 51 34.44 -9.78 20.48
N ARG A 52 34.48 -10.84 19.68
CA ARG A 52 35.70 -11.62 19.44
C ARG A 52 35.88 -11.94 17.96
N PRO A 53 37.11 -11.86 17.42
CA PRO A 53 37.44 -12.44 16.13
C PRO A 53 37.44 -13.97 16.20
N LEU A 54 37.10 -14.61 15.09
CA LEU A 54 37.22 -16.06 14.92
C LEU A 54 38.53 -16.44 14.21
N ASN A 55 39.07 -15.52 13.40
CA ASN A 55 40.40 -15.62 12.78
C ASN A 55 41.26 -14.51 13.39
N TRP A 56 42.43 -14.84 13.96
CA TRP A 56 43.33 -14.03 14.80
C TRP A 56 43.79 -12.67 14.20
N GLU A 57 42.85 -11.79 13.87
CA GLU A 57 43.05 -10.47 13.25
C GLU A 57 42.74 -9.35 14.24
N ASP A 58 43.36 -8.19 14.04
CA ASP A 58 43.05 -6.98 14.79
C ASP A 58 41.76 -6.34 14.29
N LEU A 59 40.77 -6.25 15.17
CA LEU A 59 39.46 -5.68 14.85
C LEU A 59 39.34 -4.22 15.29
N SER A 60 38.84 -3.38 14.39
CA SER A 60 38.24 -2.08 14.69
C SER A 60 36.72 -2.24 14.76
N VAL A 61 36.11 -1.88 15.88
CA VAL A 61 34.66 -2.07 16.08
C VAL A 61 33.98 -0.73 16.29
N TYR A 62 32.85 -0.56 15.63
CA TYR A 62 32.00 0.61 15.72
C TYR A 62 30.59 0.20 16.15
N ILE A 63 30.01 0.98 17.06
CA ILE A 63 28.60 0.89 17.46
C ILE A 63 27.98 2.26 17.13
N ASP A 64 26.94 2.27 16.30
CA ASP A 64 26.27 3.48 15.79
C ASP A 64 27.26 4.55 15.29
N ASP A 65 28.20 4.09 14.45
CA ASP A 65 29.27 4.88 13.84
C ASP A 65 30.29 5.48 14.85
N GLN A 66 30.24 5.10 16.14
CA GLN A 66 31.24 5.46 17.15
C GLN A 66 32.19 4.29 17.47
N PRO A 67 33.52 4.53 17.57
CA PRO A 67 34.46 3.51 18.00
C PRO A 67 34.13 2.98 19.40
N VAL A 68 34.21 1.68 19.62
CA VAL A 68 33.86 1.09 20.93
C VAL A 68 34.77 1.55 22.07
N GLU A 69 35.99 1.98 21.77
CA GLU A 69 36.93 2.54 22.75
C GLU A 69 36.39 3.86 23.35
N THR A 70 35.63 4.67 22.59
CA THR A 70 35.00 5.89 23.13
C THR A 70 33.78 5.58 23.98
N LEU A 71 33.22 4.37 23.83
CA LEU A 71 32.11 3.85 24.64
C LEU A 71 32.59 3.10 25.89
N GLY A 72 33.91 3.07 26.15
CA GLY A 72 34.50 2.46 27.34
C GLY A 72 34.68 0.95 27.26
N PHE A 73 34.68 0.35 26.07
CA PHE A 73 35.04 -1.06 25.90
C PHE A 73 36.53 -1.28 26.17
N LEU A 74 36.84 -2.39 26.85
CA LEU A 74 38.19 -2.81 27.19
C LEU A 74 38.63 -3.92 26.23
N ARG A 75 39.91 -3.90 25.85
CA ARG A 75 40.52 -4.91 24.99
C ARG A 75 41.31 -5.90 25.83
N ASP A 76 41.05 -7.19 25.65
CA ASP A 76 41.78 -8.31 26.25
C ASP A 76 42.24 -9.27 25.15
N GLY A 77 43.53 -9.21 24.81
CA GLY A 77 44.06 -9.85 23.62
C GLY A 77 43.38 -9.34 22.35
N HIS A 78 42.78 -10.25 21.58
CA HIS A 78 41.99 -9.91 20.39
C HIS A 78 40.50 -9.72 20.67
N ALA A 79 40.03 -9.95 21.91
CA ALA A 79 38.63 -9.77 22.29
C ALA A 79 38.39 -8.37 22.87
N LEU A 80 37.16 -7.89 22.73
CA LEU A 80 36.66 -6.64 23.28
C LEU A 80 35.48 -6.92 24.20
N TRP A 81 35.48 -6.32 25.38
CA TRP A 81 34.41 -6.47 26.36
C TRP A 81 33.99 -5.09 26.90
N GLY A 82 32.69 -4.86 26.99
CA GLY A 82 32.14 -3.62 27.53
C GLY A 82 30.69 -3.77 27.95
N ARG A 83 30.13 -2.68 28.50
CA ARG A 83 28.68 -2.57 28.72
C ARG A 83 28.04 -1.81 27.57
N LEU A 84 26.89 -2.31 27.14
CA LEU A 84 26.02 -1.66 26.18
C LEU A 84 24.68 -1.40 26.85
N ALA A 85 24.25 -0.14 26.88
CA ALA A 85 22.90 0.22 27.26
C ALA A 85 22.10 0.45 25.98
N THR A 86 20.90 -0.12 25.90
CA THR A 86 20.02 0.11 24.74
C THR A 86 19.45 1.52 24.67
N GLY A 87 19.59 2.29 25.75
CA GLY A 87 18.98 3.61 25.91
C GLY A 87 17.47 3.54 26.15
N ASP A 88 16.86 4.70 26.36
CA ASP A 88 15.43 4.84 26.67
C ASP A 88 14.56 4.99 25.42
N HIS A 89 15.14 4.68 24.24
CA HIS A 89 14.50 4.90 22.96
C HIS A 89 14.51 3.64 22.11
N PRO A 90 13.37 3.27 21.49
CA PRO A 90 13.30 2.14 20.59
C PRO A 90 13.99 2.49 19.26
N GLY A 91 14.55 1.49 18.60
CA GLY A 91 15.31 1.70 17.38
C GLY A 91 16.29 0.56 17.10
N HIS A 92 17.41 0.90 16.47
CA HIS A 92 18.42 -0.07 16.07
C HIS A 92 19.79 0.33 16.56
N ILE A 93 20.53 -0.64 17.09
CA ILE A 93 21.95 -0.50 17.41
C ILE A 93 22.74 -1.22 16.32
N ARG A 94 23.55 -0.45 15.59
CA ARG A 94 24.32 -0.96 14.45
C ARG A 94 25.74 -1.31 14.89
N PHE A 95 26.12 -2.56 14.70
CA PHE A 95 27.48 -3.05 14.90
C PHE A 95 28.19 -3.17 13.55
N CYS A 96 29.34 -2.53 13.43
CA CYS A 96 30.23 -2.67 12.28
C CYS A 96 31.63 -3.07 12.75
N ILE A 97 32.09 -4.23 12.29
CA ILE A 97 33.43 -4.76 12.57
C ILE A 97 34.26 -4.64 11.30
N ARG A 98 35.44 -4.03 11.42
CA ARG A 98 36.37 -3.76 10.32
C ARG A 98 37.77 -4.27 10.63
N SER A 99 38.48 -4.68 9.58
CA SER A 99 39.92 -4.96 9.59
C SER A 99 40.53 -4.29 8.35
N ASP A 100 41.58 -3.50 8.50
CA ASP A 100 42.27 -2.79 7.41
C ASP A 100 41.33 -2.08 6.39
N ASN A 101 40.31 -1.37 6.89
CA ASN A 101 39.25 -0.69 6.12
C ASN A 101 38.30 -1.61 5.30
N VAL A 102 38.28 -2.91 5.59
CA VAL A 102 37.31 -3.85 5.03
C VAL A 102 36.25 -4.20 6.08
N ASP A 103 34.97 -4.08 5.71
CA ASP A 103 33.84 -4.49 6.56
C ASP A 103 33.80 -6.03 6.63
N LEU A 104 34.03 -6.57 7.84
CA LEU A 104 34.05 -8.02 8.10
C LEU A 104 32.70 -8.53 8.63
N LEU A 105 32.02 -7.74 9.46
CA LEU A 105 30.70 -8.08 9.98
C LEU A 105 29.85 -6.81 10.16
N TYR A 106 28.61 -6.89 9.70
CA TYR A 106 27.55 -5.92 9.98
C TYR A 106 26.39 -6.66 10.65
N ALA A 107 26.01 -6.21 11.84
CA ALA A 107 24.85 -6.74 12.56
C ALA A 107 24.02 -5.59 13.12
N GLU A 108 22.71 -5.78 13.16
CA GLU A 108 21.76 -4.78 13.60
C GLU A 108 20.88 -5.39 14.69
N LEU A 109 20.94 -4.80 15.88
CA LEU A 109 20.15 -5.23 17.03
C LEU A 109 18.90 -4.37 17.14
N ASP A 110 17.75 -5.05 17.18
CA ASP A 110 16.45 -4.41 17.36
C ASP A 110 16.20 -4.11 18.86
N VAL A 111 15.84 -2.86 19.18
CA VAL A 111 15.46 -2.39 20.52
C VAL A 111 14.00 -2.00 20.50
N ARG A 112 13.16 -2.70 21.27
CA ARG A 112 11.71 -2.55 21.27
C ARG A 112 11.18 -1.84 22.53
N PRO A 113 10.04 -1.14 22.45
CA PRO A 113 9.37 -0.62 23.63
C PRO A 113 8.90 -1.80 24.50
N SER A 114 9.20 -1.76 25.79
CA SER A 114 8.80 -2.79 26.75
C SER A 114 7.29 -2.80 27.05
N HIS A 115 6.61 -1.69 26.78
CA HIS A 115 5.23 -1.45 27.20
C HIS A 115 4.22 -1.34 26.05
N LEU A 116 4.60 -1.62 24.79
CA LEU A 116 3.69 -1.52 23.64
C LEU A 116 3.52 -2.87 22.92
N ASP A 117 2.29 -3.20 22.52
CA ASP A 117 2.02 -4.39 21.71
C ASP A 117 2.27 -4.10 20.23
N TYR A 118 3.56 -4.05 19.93
CA TYR A 118 4.10 -3.62 18.66
C TYR A 118 3.58 -4.43 17.47
N GLU A 119 3.48 -5.76 17.60
CA GLU A 119 3.09 -6.63 16.49
C GLU A 119 1.61 -6.44 16.15
N THR A 120 0.76 -6.37 17.17
CA THR A 120 -0.66 -6.08 17.00
C THR A 120 -0.87 -4.67 16.44
N ASP A 121 -0.19 -3.66 17.01
CA ASP A 121 -0.26 -2.27 16.56
C ASP A 121 0.17 -2.13 15.10
N TYR A 122 1.26 -2.80 14.69
CA TYR A 122 1.72 -2.83 13.30
C TYR A 122 0.64 -3.34 12.35
N GLN A 123 -0.01 -4.46 12.68
CA GLN A 123 -1.06 -5.03 11.83
C GLN A 123 -2.28 -4.11 11.74
N ILE A 124 -2.69 -3.51 12.86
CA ILE A 124 -3.81 -2.57 12.92
C ILE A 124 -3.50 -1.33 12.08
N MET A 125 -2.33 -0.72 12.27
CA MET A 125 -1.92 0.48 11.55
C MET A 125 -1.80 0.23 10.05
N ARG A 126 -1.20 -0.90 9.66
CA ARG A 126 -1.09 -1.30 8.25
C ARG A 126 -2.45 -1.49 7.59
N ALA A 127 -3.39 -2.15 8.28
CA ALA A 127 -4.76 -2.35 7.79
C ALA A 127 -5.51 -1.02 7.66
N ASP A 128 -5.37 -0.13 8.64
CA ASP A 128 -5.94 1.22 8.61
C ASP A 128 -5.37 2.05 7.45
N LEU A 129 -4.05 2.06 7.29
CA LEU A 129 -3.38 2.76 6.19
C LEU A 129 -3.86 2.26 4.84
N GLU A 130 -4.02 0.95 4.67
CA GLU A 130 -4.58 0.37 3.45
C GLU A 130 -6.01 0.86 3.18
N ARG A 131 -6.86 0.86 4.21
CA ARG A 131 -8.24 1.33 4.10
C ARG A 131 -8.32 2.83 3.78
N ILE A 132 -7.68 3.67 4.58
CA ILE A 132 -7.70 5.14 4.46
C ILE A 132 -7.09 5.57 3.12
N SER A 133 -5.97 4.98 2.71
CA SER A 133 -5.33 5.30 1.43
C SER A 133 -6.25 5.02 0.25
N ARG A 134 -7.01 3.92 0.30
CA ARG A 134 -8.00 3.61 -0.75
C ARG A 134 -9.09 4.68 -0.74
N GLU A 135 -9.73 4.93 0.40
CA GLU A 135 -10.79 5.94 0.54
C GLU A 135 -10.38 7.30 -0.05
N LEU A 136 -9.20 7.82 0.32
CA LEU A 136 -8.71 9.11 -0.14
C LEU A 136 -8.49 9.16 -1.65
N VAL A 137 -7.97 8.09 -2.26
CA VAL A 137 -7.77 8.00 -3.72
C VAL A 137 -9.08 8.06 -4.50
N TYR A 138 -10.14 7.49 -3.94
CA TYR A 138 -11.48 7.55 -4.55
C TYR A 138 -12.14 8.91 -4.42
N LEU A 139 -11.83 9.66 -3.35
CA LEU A 139 -12.39 11.00 -3.12
C LEU A 139 -11.67 12.09 -3.93
N LEU A 140 -10.41 11.88 -4.32
CA LEU A 140 -9.63 12.86 -5.07
C LEU A 140 -10.21 13.08 -6.50
N PRO A 141 -10.38 14.34 -6.94
CA PRO A 141 -11.09 14.69 -8.17
C PRO A 141 -10.31 14.43 -9.47
N ASP A 142 -9.04 14.03 -9.39
CA ASP A 142 -8.20 13.80 -10.57
C ASP A 142 -8.82 12.71 -11.48
N GLN A 143 -9.46 13.18 -12.55
CA GLN A 143 -10.36 12.45 -13.46
C GLN A 143 -9.71 11.28 -14.21
N THR A 144 -8.41 11.04 -13.99
CA THR A 144 -7.58 10.04 -14.65
C THR A 144 -7.39 8.77 -13.82
N ARG A 145 -7.69 8.80 -12.51
CA ARG A 145 -7.39 7.67 -11.63
C ARG A 145 -8.44 6.56 -11.74
N ILE A 146 -9.73 6.88 -11.77
CA ILE A 146 -10.82 5.90 -11.95
C ILE A 146 -11.60 6.26 -13.21
N SER A 147 -11.71 5.31 -14.14
CA SER A 147 -12.33 5.57 -15.45
C SER A 147 -13.85 5.70 -15.41
N THR A 148 -14.47 5.21 -14.34
CA THR A 148 -15.92 5.22 -14.19
C THR A 148 -16.33 6.38 -13.29
N ARG A 149 -16.87 7.46 -13.87
CA ARG A 149 -17.51 8.53 -13.07
C ARG A 149 -18.77 7.95 -12.43
N LEU A 150 -18.70 7.64 -11.15
CA LEU A 150 -19.87 7.35 -10.33
C LEU A 150 -20.39 8.69 -9.79
N ILE A 151 -21.19 9.38 -10.59
CA ILE A 151 -21.82 10.63 -10.17
C ILE A 151 -22.82 10.30 -9.07
N ASP A 152 -22.68 10.95 -7.91
CA ASP A 152 -23.77 11.05 -6.94
C ASP A 152 -24.52 12.36 -7.20
N ASP A 153 -25.83 12.27 -7.40
CA ASP A 153 -26.70 13.44 -7.60
C ASP A 153 -26.89 14.25 -6.30
N ARG A 154 -26.28 13.84 -5.17
CA ARG A 154 -26.56 14.42 -3.84
C ARG A 154 -25.39 15.06 -3.11
N GLY A 155 -24.18 15.09 -3.68
CA GLY A 155 -23.03 15.78 -3.07
C GLY A 155 -22.61 15.26 -1.69
N SER A 156 -23.06 14.05 -1.30
CA SER A 156 -22.62 13.38 -0.07
C SER A 156 -21.31 12.64 -0.31
N ASN A 157 -20.37 12.76 0.63
CA ASN A 157 -19.14 11.95 0.66
C ASN A 157 -19.50 10.47 0.63
N LEU A 158 -19.12 9.79 -0.45
CA LEU A 158 -19.31 8.36 -0.58
C LEU A 158 -18.26 7.63 0.25
N ASP A 159 -18.71 6.78 1.15
CA ASP A 159 -17.85 5.75 1.75
C ASP A 159 -17.32 4.84 0.62
N PHE A 160 -16.04 4.45 0.71
CA PHE A 160 -15.39 3.54 -0.23
C PHE A 160 -16.18 2.24 -0.44
N HIS A 161 -16.82 1.71 0.61
CA HIS A 161 -17.72 0.56 0.47
C HIS A 161 -18.87 0.83 -0.50
N GLN A 162 -19.48 2.02 -0.45
CA GLN A 162 -20.55 2.43 -1.37
C GLN A 162 -20.03 2.59 -2.79
N VAL A 163 -18.80 3.09 -2.96
CA VAL A 163 -18.15 3.18 -4.27
C VAL A 163 -17.96 1.80 -4.89
N LEU A 164 -17.40 0.85 -4.13
CA LEU A 164 -17.23 -0.54 -4.56
C LEU A 164 -18.57 -1.20 -4.93
N ASP A 165 -19.60 -0.97 -4.11
CA ASP A 165 -20.93 -1.51 -4.35
C ASP A 165 -21.55 -0.97 -5.65
N ARG A 166 -21.40 0.33 -5.93
CA ARG A 166 -21.85 0.93 -7.18
C ARG A 166 -21.11 0.34 -8.39
N LEU A 167 -19.78 0.22 -8.31
CA LEU A 167 -18.97 -0.41 -9.37
C LEU A 167 -19.42 -1.84 -9.62
N LEU A 168 -19.64 -2.64 -8.57
CA LEU A 168 -20.10 -4.02 -8.69
C LEU A 168 -21.50 -4.08 -9.31
N ASN A 169 -22.44 -3.28 -8.84
CA ASN A 169 -23.81 -3.26 -9.35
C ASN A 169 -23.86 -2.86 -10.83
N GLN A 170 -23.06 -1.87 -11.23
CA GLN A 170 -22.94 -1.48 -12.63
C GLN A 170 -22.28 -2.59 -13.46
N LEU A 171 -21.25 -3.26 -12.94
CA LEU A 171 -20.61 -4.39 -13.61
C LEU A 171 -21.61 -5.51 -13.84
N VAL A 172 -22.39 -5.88 -12.83
CA VAL A 172 -23.41 -6.95 -12.94
C VAL A 172 -24.44 -6.63 -14.02
N ARG A 173 -24.94 -5.38 -14.08
CA ARG A 173 -25.86 -4.94 -15.14
C ARG A 173 -25.23 -5.06 -16.53
N THR A 174 -23.99 -4.60 -16.68
CA THR A 174 -23.25 -4.66 -17.95
C THR A 174 -22.97 -6.11 -18.39
N LEU A 175 -22.55 -6.98 -17.46
CA LEU A 175 -22.33 -8.40 -17.73
C LEU A 175 -23.63 -9.10 -18.14
N HIS A 176 -24.76 -8.82 -17.48
CA HIS A 176 -26.05 -9.36 -17.90
C HIS A 176 -26.43 -8.91 -19.32
N ALA A 177 -26.16 -7.65 -19.69
CA ALA A 177 -26.40 -7.17 -21.05
C ALA A 177 -25.50 -7.85 -22.09
N ILE A 178 -24.25 -8.14 -21.74
CA ILE A 178 -23.31 -8.90 -22.59
C ILE A 178 -23.81 -10.34 -22.75
N LEU A 179 -24.17 -11.02 -21.67
CA LEU A 179 -24.61 -12.42 -21.70
C LEU A 179 -25.89 -12.63 -22.53
N LYS A 180 -26.80 -11.64 -22.56
CA LYS A 180 -27.99 -11.70 -23.42
C LYS A 180 -27.65 -11.66 -24.92
N ARG A 181 -26.62 -10.91 -25.30
CA ARG A 181 -26.19 -10.74 -26.70
C ARG A 181 -24.66 -10.65 -26.76
N PRO A 182 -23.95 -11.79 -26.62
CA PRO A 182 -22.49 -11.81 -26.63
C PRO A 182 -21.96 -11.45 -28.02
N HIS A 183 -20.72 -10.98 -28.08
CA HIS A 183 -20.09 -10.66 -29.35
C HIS A 183 -19.93 -11.96 -30.16
N ARG A 184 -20.28 -11.91 -31.44
CA ARG A 184 -20.35 -13.07 -32.34
C ARG A 184 -19.54 -12.80 -33.59
N ARG A 185 -18.82 -13.81 -34.05
CA ARG A 185 -18.21 -13.84 -35.38
C ARG A 185 -18.93 -14.86 -36.25
N LEU A 186 -18.91 -14.64 -37.55
CA LEU A 186 -19.31 -15.68 -38.50
C LEU A 186 -18.13 -16.62 -38.70
N LYS A 187 -18.30 -17.89 -38.32
CA LYS A 187 -17.32 -18.93 -38.54
C LYS A 187 -17.76 -19.80 -39.72
N THR A 188 -16.93 -19.81 -40.74
CA THR A 188 -17.13 -20.63 -41.93
C THR A 188 -16.51 -21.99 -41.69
N VAL A 189 -17.31 -23.05 -41.73
CA VAL A 189 -16.86 -24.43 -41.59
C VAL A 189 -17.21 -25.17 -42.87
N GLN A 190 -16.22 -25.86 -43.42
CA GLN A 190 -16.43 -26.71 -44.58
C GLN A 190 -16.65 -28.15 -44.11
N ARG A 191 -17.74 -28.77 -44.57
CA ARG A 191 -18.06 -30.18 -44.29
C ARG A 191 -18.24 -30.93 -45.60
N ILE A 192 -17.70 -32.15 -45.64
CA ILE A 192 -17.94 -33.07 -46.74
C ILE A 192 -19.22 -33.84 -46.42
N ARG A 193 -20.20 -33.84 -47.33
CA ARG A 193 -21.47 -34.55 -47.20
C ARG A 193 -21.78 -35.31 -48.48
N ALA A 194 -22.49 -36.43 -48.35
CA ALA A 194 -23.02 -37.14 -49.51
C ALA A 194 -23.94 -36.21 -50.34
N VAL A 195 -23.94 -36.39 -51.66
CA VAL A 195 -24.61 -35.50 -52.61
C VAL A 195 -26.12 -35.38 -52.35
N ASP A 196 -26.78 -36.46 -51.92
CA ASP A 196 -28.20 -36.48 -51.55
C ASP A 196 -28.55 -35.66 -50.31
N ARG A 197 -27.58 -35.45 -49.42
CA ARG A 197 -27.73 -34.72 -48.16
C ARG A 197 -27.10 -33.32 -48.22
N ALA A 198 -26.48 -32.98 -49.33
CA ALA A 198 -25.93 -31.68 -49.59
C ALA A 198 -27.06 -30.72 -50.01
N GLN A 199 -27.21 -29.61 -49.28
CA GLN A 199 -28.12 -28.50 -49.56
C GLN A 199 -27.45 -27.37 -50.37
N GLY A 200 -26.14 -27.43 -50.62
CA GLY A 200 -25.30 -26.32 -51.06
C GLY A 200 -25.08 -26.21 -52.57
N ARG A 201 -25.77 -25.23 -53.19
CA ARG A 201 -25.59 -24.74 -54.57
C ARG A 201 -24.44 -23.73 -54.69
N ASP A 202 -23.30 -23.97 -54.02
CA ASP A 202 -22.15 -23.03 -54.01
C ASP A 202 -21.21 -23.32 -55.21
N PRO A 203 -21.02 -22.40 -56.17
CA PRO A 203 -20.18 -22.63 -57.36
C PRO A 203 -18.74 -23.03 -57.03
N ASP A 204 -18.20 -22.51 -55.92
CA ASP A 204 -16.84 -22.83 -55.47
C ASP A 204 -16.73 -24.26 -54.93
N ALA A 205 -17.82 -24.83 -54.39
CA ALA A 205 -17.88 -26.22 -53.96
C ALA A 205 -17.80 -27.19 -55.15
N VAL A 206 -18.43 -26.82 -56.27
CA VAL A 206 -18.39 -27.58 -57.54
C VAL A 206 -17.01 -27.46 -58.20
N ALA A 207 -16.38 -26.27 -58.19
CA ALA A 207 -15.03 -26.08 -58.72
C ALA A 207 -13.96 -26.85 -57.93
N HIS A 208 -14.09 -26.92 -56.60
CA HIS A 208 -13.20 -27.73 -55.75
C HIS A 208 -13.40 -29.24 -55.97
N MET A 209 -14.62 -29.68 -56.31
CA MET A 209 -14.95 -31.08 -56.62
C MET A 209 -14.20 -31.59 -57.86
N VAL A 210 -14.07 -30.78 -58.91
CA VAL A 210 -13.29 -31.11 -60.12
C VAL A 210 -11.79 -31.23 -59.83
N ARG A 211 -11.32 -30.67 -58.71
CA ARG A 211 -9.89 -30.69 -58.34
C ARG A 211 -9.55 -31.73 -57.25
N SER A 212 -10.51 -32.55 -56.83
CA SER A 212 -10.33 -33.49 -55.71
C SER A 212 -10.68 -34.95 -56.10
N PRO A 213 -9.76 -35.68 -56.76
CA PRO A 213 -10.02 -37.01 -57.33
C PRO A 213 -10.37 -38.09 -56.30
N GLN A 214 -10.04 -37.89 -55.03
CA GLN A 214 -10.28 -38.86 -53.96
C GLN A 214 -11.77 -39.10 -53.63
N PHE A 215 -12.68 -38.26 -54.16
CA PHE A 215 -14.13 -38.42 -54.00
C PHE A 215 -14.83 -38.91 -55.28
N TRP A 216 -14.03 -39.29 -56.27
CA TRP A 216 -14.48 -39.79 -57.56
C TRP A 216 -14.63 -41.30 -57.51
N THR A 217 -15.67 -41.80 -58.17
CA THR A 217 -15.94 -43.23 -58.32
C THR A 217 -16.31 -43.50 -59.78
N HIS A 218 -15.97 -44.68 -60.31
CA HIS A 218 -16.33 -45.04 -61.68
C HIS A 218 -17.79 -45.50 -61.75
N SER A 219 -18.45 -45.12 -62.85
CA SER A 219 -19.87 -45.35 -63.14
C SER A 219 -20.30 -46.79 -62.87
N GLY A 220 -21.02 -46.98 -61.77
CA GLY A 220 -21.59 -48.25 -61.31
C GLY A 220 -22.16 -48.21 -59.89
N THR A 221 -22.40 -47.02 -59.32
CA THR A 221 -22.82 -46.87 -57.93
C THR A 221 -24.33 -46.68 -57.83
N ASP A 222 -25.01 -47.43 -56.96
CA ASP A 222 -26.42 -47.20 -56.60
C ASP A 222 -26.62 -45.97 -55.69
N LEU A 223 -25.52 -45.31 -55.31
CA LEU A 223 -25.55 -44.11 -54.47
C LEU A 223 -25.92 -42.86 -55.30
N PRO A 224 -26.63 -41.89 -54.71
CA PRO A 224 -26.86 -40.59 -55.34
C PRO A 224 -25.55 -39.86 -55.64
N HIS A 225 -25.39 -39.40 -56.88
CA HIS A 225 -24.12 -38.88 -57.38
C HIS A 225 -24.29 -37.73 -58.38
N LEU A 226 -23.23 -36.94 -58.55
CA LEU A 226 -23.12 -35.91 -59.59
C LEU A 226 -22.20 -36.41 -60.72
N PRO A 227 -22.67 -36.45 -61.98
CA PRO A 227 -21.84 -36.89 -63.10
C PRO A 227 -20.74 -35.87 -63.42
N LEU A 228 -19.52 -36.37 -63.63
CA LEU A 228 -18.39 -35.63 -64.21
C LEU A 228 -18.14 -36.13 -65.65
N VAL A 229 -16.98 -35.77 -66.21
CA VAL A 229 -16.53 -36.18 -67.55
C VAL A 229 -16.02 -37.63 -67.52
N ASP A 230 -16.19 -38.38 -68.62
CA ASP A 230 -15.66 -39.73 -68.85
C ASP A 230 -16.10 -40.83 -67.85
N GLY A 231 -17.40 -40.89 -67.53
CA GLY A 231 -17.97 -41.98 -66.71
C GLY A 231 -17.54 -41.96 -65.24
N VAL A 232 -16.99 -40.85 -64.77
CA VAL A 232 -16.64 -40.63 -63.38
C VAL A 232 -17.80 -39.90 -62.68
N VAL A 233 -18.16 -40.36 -61.48
CA VAL A 233 -19.23 -39.76 -60.67
C VAL A 233 -18.71 -39.38 -59.29
N CYS A 234 -19.22 -38.27 -58.75
CA CYS A 234 -18.89 -37.79 -57.42
C CYS A 234 -20.02 -38.10 -56.43
N THR A 235 -19.67 -38.71 -55.30
CA THR A 235 -20.64 -39.11 -54.26
C THR A 235 -20.70 -38.12 -53.09
N HIS A 236 -19.72 -37.20 -52.96
CA HIS A 236 -19.60 -36.29 -51.82
C HIS A 236 -19.26 -34.85 -52.23
N LEU A 237 -19.99 -33.87 -51.68
CA LEU A 237 -19.80 -32.43 -51.88
C LEU A 237 -19.23 -31.75 -50.63
N ARG A 238 -18.35 -30.77 -50.84
CA ARG A 238 -17.80 -29.92 -49.78
C ARG A 238 -18.69 -28.68 -49.61
N GLU A 239 -19.45 -28.62 -48.53
CA GLU A 239 -20.34 -27.51 -48.24
C GLU A 239 -19.75 -26.51 -47.28
N THR A 240 -19.92 -25.24 -47.61
CA THR A 240 -19.55 -24.11 -46.77
C THR A 240 -20.72 -23.71 -45.88
N HIS A 241 -20.65 -24.04 -44.59
CA HIS A 241 -21.65 -23.63 -43.58
C HIS A 241 -21.13 -22.46 -42.76
N ARG A 242 -21.84 -21.33 -42.76
CA ARG A 242 -21.57 -20.20 -41.87
C ARG A 242 -22.43 -20.34 -40.62
N HIS A 243 -21.81 -20.46 -39.45
CA HIS A 243 -22.53 -20.42 -38.18
C HIS A 243 -22.01 -19.28 -37.31
N SER A 244 -22.89 -18.77 -36.45
CA SER A 244 -22.54 -17.74 -35.47
C SER A 244 -21.76 -18.38 -34.32
N ASP A 245 -20.53 -17.92 -34.11
CA ASP A 245 -19.63 -18.39 -33.05
C ASP A 245 -19.38 -17.26 -32.04
N ILE A 246 -19.51 -17.57 -30.75
CA ILE A 246 -19.23 -16.62 -29.66
C ILE A 246 -17.76 -16.66 -29.24
N ASP A 247 -16.96 -17.60 -29.74
CA ASP A 247 -15.53 -17.66 -29.45
C ASP A 247 -14.78 -16.54 -30.19
N THR A 248 -14.85 -15.33 -29.64
CA THR A 248 -14.23 -14.12 -30.21
C THR A 248 -13.15 -13.58 -29.28
N PRO A 249 -12.12 -12.88 -29.81
CA PRO A 249 -11.10 -12.25 -28.98
C PRO A 249 -11.69 -11.40 -27.85
N LEU A 250 -12.76 -10.64 -28.12
CA LEU A 250 -13.47 -9.85 -27.12
C LEU A 250 -14.00 -10.67 -25.94
N ASN A 251 -14.67 -11.80 -26.23
CA ASN A 251 -15.22 -12.65 -25.18
C ASN A 251 -14.12 -13.37 -24.39
N ARG A 252 -13.03 -13.76 -25.07
CA ARG A 252 -11.86 -14.35 -24.41
C ARG A 252 -11.14 -13.36 -23.49
N HIS A 253 -11.04 -12.09 -23.89
CA HIS A 253 -10.49 -11.01 -23.06
C HIS A 253 -11.37 -10.75 -21.84
N LEU A 254 -12.69 -10.72 -22.03
CA LEU A 254 -13.64 -10.62 -20.92
C LEU A 254 -13.44 -11.78 -19.91
N VAL A 255 -13.32 -13.02 -20.39
CA VAL A 255 -13.03 -14.18 -19.54
C VAL A 255 -11.70 -14.04 -18.80
N ALA A 256 -10.64 -13.57 -19.49
CA ALA A 256 -9.33 -13.34 -18.85
C ALA A 256 -9.41 -12.29 -17.73
N TYR A 257 -10.11 -11.17 -17.96
CA TYR A 257 -10.30 -10.11 -16.98
C TYR A 257 -11.14 -10.55 -15.79
N LEU A 258 -12.23 -11.30 -16.03
CA LEU A 258 -13.07 -11.86 -14.98
C LEU A 258 -12.31 -12.89 -14.12
N LYS A 259 -11.48 -13.74 -14.74
CA LYS A 259 -10.60 -14.67 -14.00
C LYS A 259 -9.59 -13.94 -13.13
N ARG A 260 -9.00 -12.83 -13.61
CA ARG A 260 -8.09 -12.01 -12.81
C ARG A 260 -8.82 -11.35 -11.63
N LEU A 261 -10.02 -10.80 -11.86
CA LEU A 261 -10.85 -10.20 -10.82
C LEU A 261 -11.24 -11.22 -9.74
N SER A 262 -11.67 -12.43 -10.14
CA SER A 262 -11.98 -13.53 -9.22
C SER A 262 -10.79 -13.92 -8.34
N ARG A 263 -9.56 -13.93 -8.89
CA ARG A 263 -8.34 -14.18 -8.09
C ARG A 263 -8.06 -13.06 -7.10
N ARG A 264 -8.19 -11.79 -7.50
CA ARG A 264 -7.98 -10.63 -6.62
C ARG A 264 -9.02 -10.54 -5.51
N ALA A 265 -10.25 -10.99 -5.76
CA ALA A 265 -11.32 -10.96 -4.76
C ALA A 265 -11.27 -12.11 -3.73
N ARG A 266 -10.31 -13.05 -3.82
CA ARG A 266 -10.20 -14.18 -2.87
C ARG A 266 -10.04 -13.75 -1.41
N PRO A 267 -9.18 -12.77 -1.05
CA PRO A 267 -8.99 -12.37 0.34
C PRO A 267 -10.28 -11.85 0.96
N ILE A 268 -11.09 -11.14 0.18
CA ILE A 268 -12.36 -10.55 0.63
C ILE A 268 -13.57 -11.47 0.44
N ALA A 269 -13.39 -12.74 0.08
CA ALA A 269 -14.50 -13.64 -0.25
C ALA A 269 -15.46 -13.90 0.93
N HIS A 270 -15.02 -13.63 2.16
CA HIS A 270 -15.82 -13.71 3.39
C HIS A 270 -16.76 -12.51 3.57
N THR A 271 -16.55 -11.41 2.85
CA THR A 271 -17.40 -10.21 2.89
C THR A 271 -18.61 -10.35 1.97
N ASP A 272 -19.68 -9.57 2.20
CA ASP A 272 -20.86 -9.53 1.31
C ASP A 272 -20.48 -9.16 -0.14
N LEU A 273 -19.65 -8.10 -0.29
CA LEU A 273 -19.15 -7.65 -1.59
C LEU A 273 -18.39 -8.78 -2.32
N GLY A 274 -17.46 -9.45 -1.61
CA GLY A 274 -16.68 -10.55 -2.17
C GLY A 274 -17.55 -11.75 -2.57
N HIS A 275 -18.55 -12.08 -1.75
CA HIS A 275 -19.51 -13.15 -2.04
C HIS A 275 -20.36 -12.83 -3.28
N ARG A 276 -20.94 -11.63 -3.36
CA ARG A 276 -21.71 -11.17 -4.54
C ARG A 276 -20.86 -11.14 -5.80
N LEU A 277 -19.65 -10.59 -5.72
CA LEU A 277 -18.70 -10.55 -6.84
C LEU A 277 -18.41 -11.97 -7.33
N LYS A 278 -18.10 -12.91 -6.43
CA LYS A 278 -17.85 -14.31 -6.78
C LYS A 278 -19.04 -14.94 -7.50
N ILE A 279 -20.27 -14.81 -6.98
CA ILE A 279 -21.49 -15.36 -7.58
C ILE A 279 -21.67 -14.87 -9.03
N HIS A 280 -21.56 -13.56 -9.24
CA HIS A 280 -21.81 -12.96 -10.56
C HIS A 280 -20.69 -13.27 -11.55
N VAL A 281 -19.43 -13.23 -11.11
CA VAL A 281 -18.28 -13.59 -11.94
C VAL A 281 -18.33 -15.06 -12.34
N ASP A 282 -18.57 -15.98 -11.40
CA ASP A 282 -18.65 -17.42 -11.67
C ASP A 282 -19.83 -17.75 -12.59
N ARG A 283 -20.98 -17.08 -12.43
CA ARG A 283 -22.11 -17.22 -13.35
C ARG A 283 -21.71 -16.82 -14.77
N CYS A 284 -21.04 -15.68 -14.93
CA CYS A 284 -20.59 -15.20 -16.23
C CYS A 284 -19.58 -16.16 -16.88
N LEU A 285 -18.61 -16.66 -16.10
CA LEU A 285 -17.61 -17.63 -16.57
C LEU A 285 -18.22 -18.99 -16.96
N ARG A 286 -19.29 -19.43 -16.29
CA ARG A 286 -20.04 -20.64 -16.69
C ARG A 286 -20.79 -20.45 -18.01
N MET A 287 -21.40 -19.28 -18.21
CA MET A 287 -22.15 -18.99 -19.44
C MET A 287 -21.24 -18.70 -20.65
N LEU A 288 -20.09 -18.05 -20.41
CA LEU A 288 -19.01 -17.85 -21.38
C LEU A 288 -17.94 -18.93 -21.18
N PHE A 289 -18.29 -20.19 -21.43
CA PHE A 289 -17.37 -21.33 -21.34
C PHE A 289 -16.33 -21.29 -22.48
N LEU A 290 -15.42 -20.34 -22.40
CA LEU A 290 -14.39 -20.03 -23.40
C LEU A 290 -13.00 -20.04 -22.75
N PRO A 291 -11.94 -20.34 -23.52
CA PRO A 291 -10.58 -20.14 -23.04
C PRO A 291 -10.31 -18.64 -22.79
N PRO A 292 -9.41 -18.30 -21.85
CA PRO A 292 -8.95 -16.92 -21.70
C PRO A 292 -8.20 -16.47 -22.96
N ALA A 293 -8.10 -15.14 -23.15
CA ALA A 293 -7.39 -14.55 -24.29
C ALA A 293 -5.94 -15.04 -24.40
N ARG A 294 -5.53 -15.28 -25.63
CA ARG A 294 -4.16 -15.63 -26.04
C ARG A 294 -3.36 -14.35 -26.29
N ARG A 295 -2.02 -14.47 -26.38
CA ARG A 295 -1.16 -13.32 -26.72
C ARG A 295 -1.52 -12.68 -28.06
N ASP A 296 -1.90 -13.49 -29.04
CA ASP A 296 -2.23 -13.02 -30.40
C ASP A 296 -3.68 -12.52 -30.54
N ASP A 297 -4.52 -12.67 -29.50
CA ASP A 297 -5.89 -12.18 -29.53
C ASP A 297 -5.87 -10.64 -29.41
N THR A 298 -5.97 -9.93 -30.54
CA THR A 298 -6.03 -8.46 -30.54
C THR A 298 -7.44 -7.96 -30.20
N ILE A 299 -7.50 -6.85 -29.48
CA ILE A 299 -8.75 -6.15 -29.19
C ILE A 299 -9.11 -5.31 -30.43
N PRO A 300 -10.31 -5.49 -31.03
CA PRO A 300 -10.76 -4.67 -32.14
C PRO A 300 -10.76 -3.17 -31.81
N VAL A 301 -10.41 -2.33 -32.80
CA VAL A 301 -10.40 -0.86 -32.65
C VAL A 301 -11.80 -0.31 -32.31
N HIS A 302 -12.84 -0.85 -32.96
CA HIS A 302 -14.23 -0.51 -32.67
C HIS A 302 -14.81 -1.51 -31.68
N LEU A 303 -14.77 -1.14 -30.41
CA LEU A 303 -15.30 -1.94 -29.33
C LEU A 303 -16.78 -1.63 -29.09
N ASP A 304 -17.59 -2.66 -28.90
CA ASP A 304 -18.94 -2.53 -28.36
C ASP A 304 -18.89 -1.81 -27.00
N VAL A 305 -19.71 -0.76 -26.83
CA VAL A 305 -19.75 0.07 -25.63
C VAL A 305 -19.90 -0.76 -24.35
N ARG A 306 -20.65 -1.88 -24.40
CA ARG A 306 -20.86 -2.76 -23.25
C ARG A 306 -19.55 -3.41 -22.80
N TYR A 307 -18.70 -3.81 -23.74
CA TYR A 307 -17.38 -4.36 -23.43
C TYR A 307 -16.44 -3.27 -22.94
N GLN A 308 -16.51 -2.05 -23.50
CA GLN A 308 -15.71 -0.92 -23.02
C GLN A 308 -16.02 -0.64 -21.55
N THR A 309 -17.31 -0.52 -21.23
CA THR A 309 -17.80 -0.31 -19.87
C THR A 309 -17.43 -1.47 -18.96
N ALA A 310 -17.59 -2.73 -19.41
CA ALA A 310 -17.20 -3.89 -18.60
C ALA A 310 -15.69 -3.90 -18.32
N PHE A 311 -14.85 -3.62 -19.30
CA PHE A 311 -13.40 -3.58 -19.14
C PHE A 311 -12.96 -2.46 -18.20
N ALA A 312 -13.56 -1.27 -18.32
CA ALA A 312 -13.34 -0.15 -17.42
C ALA A 312 -13.71 -0.51 -15.96
N LEU A 313 -14.92 -1.04 -15.74
CA LEU A 313 -15.40 -1.45 -14.42
C LEU A 313 -14.55 -2.57 -13.81
N ILE A 314 -14.21 -3.59 -14.60
CA ILE A 314 -13.36 -4.70 -14.12
C ILE A 314 -11.94 -4.18 -13.80
N ARG A 315 -11.40 -3.24 -14.60
CA ARG A 315 -10.11 -2.60 -14.30
C ARG A 315 -10.18 -1.81 -12.99
N ASP A 316 -11.20 -0.99 -12.82
CA ASP A 316 -11.36 -0.14 -11.64
C ASP A 316 -11.53 -1.00 -10.37
N LEU A 317 -12.37 -2.05 -10.41
CA LEU A 317 -12.48 -3.03 -9.32
C LEU A 317 -11.17 -3.79 -9.07
N ASN A 318 -10.47 -4.21 -10.12
CA ASN A 318 -9.18 -4.87 -9.97
C ASN A 318 -8.17 -3.97 -9.28
N ARG A 319 -8.14 -2.66 -9.57
CA ARG A 319 -7.26 -1.68 -8.91
C ARG A 319 -7.70 -1.45 -7.47
N ALA A 320 -9.00 -1.33 -7.23
CA ALA A 320 -9.60 -1.18 -5.91
C ALA A 320 -9.25 -2.33 -4.94
N LEU A 321 -9.12 -3.55 -5.46
CA LEU A 321 -8.85 -4.78 -4.70
C LEU A 321 -7.37 -5.19 -4.72
N ALA A 322 -6.52 -4.48 -5.44
CA ALA A 322 -5.10 -4.81 -5.50
C ALA A 322 -4.37 -4.29 -4.25
N PRO A 323 -3.42 -5.05 -3.67
CA PRO A 323 -2.65 -4.62 -2.50
C PRO A 323 -2.02 -3.25 -2.69
N CYS A 324 -1.93 -2.47 -1.62
CA CYS A 324 -1.18 -1.23 -1.61
C CYS A 324 0.33 -1.51 -1.52
N THR A 325 1.14 -0.65 -2.14
CA THR A 325 2.61 -0.76 -2.18
C THR A 325 3.26 0.60 -1.96
N GLY A 326 4.56 0.64 -1.68
CA GLY A 326 5.29 1.90 -1.56
C GLY A 326 5.14 2.57 -0.19
N GLY A 327 6.10 3.44 0.14
CA GLY A 327 6.11 4.24 1.37
C GLY A 327 5.80 3.39 2.60
N PRO A 328 4.66 3.60 3.29
CA PRO A 328 4.31 2.87 4.50
C PRO A 328 4.14 1.35 4.32
N PHE A 329 3.86 0.86 3.10
CA PHE A 329 3.61 -0.57 2.85
C PHE A 329 4.88 -1.40 2.63
N ASP A 330 6.01 -0.72 2.40
CA ASP A 330 7.33 -1.34 2.29
C ASP A 330 8.02 -1.42 3.67
N LEU A 331 7.48 -0.74 4.68
CA LEU A 331 7.96 -0.78 6.06
C LEU A 331 7.69 -2.13 6.69
N SER A 332 8.72 -2.64 7.37
CA SER A 332 8.65 -3.88 8.11
C SER A 332 8.09 -3.63 9.50
N TYR A 333 7.82 -4.71 10.24
CA TYR A 333 7.59 -4.61 11.67
C TYR A 333 8.88 -4.19 12.42
N ARG A 334 9.96 -3.73 11.81
CA ARG A 334 11.08 -3.10 12.57
C ARG A 334 10.99 -1.58 12.53
N ASP A 335 10.13 -1.06 11.65
CA ASP A 335 9.99 0.37 11.34
C ASP A 335 8.63 0.92 11.86
N THR A 336 8.07 0.38 12.93
CA THR A 336 6.72 0.79 13.41
C THR A 336 6.70 2.22 13.90
N HIS A 337 7.81 2.77 14.39
CA HIS A 337 7.88 4.20 14.70
C HIS A 337 7.58 5.06 13.44
N ALA A 338 8.15 4.68 12.30
CA ALA A 338 7.90 5.31 11.01
C ALA A 338 6.48 5.01 10.51
N LEU A 339 6.01 3.77 10.66
CA LEU A 339 4.64 3.38 10.29
C LEU A 339 3.61 4.17 11.10
N TYR A 340 3.87 4.40 12.38
CA TYR A 340 3.02 5.18 13.28
C TYR A 340 2.98 6.64 12.85
N GLU A 341 4.10 7.23 12.44
CA GLU A 341 4.14 8.58 11.85
C GLU A 341 3.23 8.70 10.62
N TYR A 342 3.35 7.75 9.67
CA TYR A 342 2.44 7.66 8.53
C TYR A 342 0.99 7.48 8.95
N TRP A 343 0.73 6.55 9.86
CA TRP A 343 -0.62 6.21 10.32
C TRP A 343 -1.29 7.43 10.96
N VAL A 344 -0.58 8.17 11.82
CA VAL A 344 -1.07 9.40 12.43
C VAL A 344 -1.37 10.47 11.38
N PHE A 345 -0.49 10.66 10.38
CA PHE A 345 -0.74 11.59 9.27
C PHE A 345 -2.04 11.26 8.53
N PHE A 346 -2.20 10.00 8.11
CA PHE A 346 -3.40 9.57 7.41
C PHE A 346 -4.66 9.60 8.30
N LYS A 347 -4.53 9.34 9.61
CA LYS A 347 -5.63 9.45 10.57
C LYS A 347 -6.10 10.89 10.77
N LEU A 348 -5.18 11.85 10.84
CA LEU A 348 -5.54 13.28 10.87
C LEU A 348 -6.31 13.69 9.62
N VAL A 349 -5.82 13.30 8.44
CA VAL A 349 -6.50 13.59 7.16
C VAL A 349 -7.88 12.93 7.11
N HIS A 350 -8.00 11.66 7.51
CA HIS A 350 -9.27 10.96 7.58
C HIS A 350 -10.24 11.64 8.56
N THR A 351 -9.75 12.08 9.73
CA THR A 351 -10.57 12.77 10.73
C THR A 351 -11.12 14.10 10.20
N LEU A 352 -10.33 14.84 9.40
CA LEU A 352 -10.80 16.04 8.71
C LEU A 352 -11.90 15.70 7.68
N CYS A 353 -11.76 14.60 6.94
CA CYS A 353 -12.82 14.10 6.05
C CYS A 353 -14.10 13.78 6.83
N ASP A 354 -13.99 13.17 8.01
CA ASP A 354 -15.12 12.86 8.90
C ASP A 354 -15.80 14.12 9.50
N ILE A 355 -15.12 15.27 9.46
CA ILE A 355 -15.66 16.59 9.84
C ILE A 355 -16.29 17.30 8.62
N GLY A 356 -16.25 16.69 7.44
CA GLY A 356 -16.89 17.17 6.22
C GLY A 356 -15.96 17.91 5.24
N PHE A 357 -14.64 17.80 5.40
CA PHE A 357 -13.71 18.24 4.37
C PHE A 357 -13.62 17.20 3.24
N VAL A 358 -13.35 17.67 2.03
CA VAL A 358 -13.18 16.81 0.84
C VAL A 358 -11.77 17.00 0.28
N PRO A 359 -11.02 15.94 0.00
CA PRO A 359 -9.69 16.07 -0.61
C PRO A 359 -9.83 16.54 -2.05
N ILE A 360 -9.13 17.62 -2.40
CA ILE A 360 -9.18 18.25 -3.72
C ILE A 360 -7.91 18.04 -4.54
N ARG A 361 -6.78 17.78 -3.87
CA ARG A 361 -5.47 17.60 -4.52
C ARG A 361 -4.51 16.86 -3.59
N ASP A 362 -3.61 16.08 -4.17
CA ASP A 362 -2.42 15.54 -3.50
C ASP A 362 -1.16 15.96 -4.27
N ASP A 363 -0.05 16.17 -3.56
CA ASP A 363 1.26 16.43 -4.18
C ASP A 363 1.93 15.10 -4.58
N ASN A 364 1.28 14.35 -5.48
CA ASN A 364 1.72 13.02 -5.95
C ASN A 364 1.92 12.00 -4.80
N LEU A 365 1.01 12.01 -3.83
CA LEU A 365 0.99 11.04 -2.73
C LEU A 365 0.47 9.68 -3.22
N PHE A 366 -0.44 9.70 -4.19
CA PHE A 366 -1.13 8.49 -4.62
C PHE A 366 -0.94 8.21 -6.10
N HIS A 367 -0.32 7.06 -6.39
CA HIS A 367 -0.08 6.59 -7.74
C HIS A 367 -0.88 5.32 -8.02
N LEU A 368 -2.03 5.49 -8.67
CA LEU A 368 -2.87 4.36 -9.02
C LEU A 368 -2.40 3.74 -10.35
N THR A 369 -1.83 2.53 -10.30
CA THR A 369 -1.36 1.80 -11.49
C THR A 369 -2.28 0.61 -11.80
N ASN A 370 -1.96 -0.19 -12.84
CA ASN A 370 -2.63 -1.47 -13.08
C ASN A 370 -2.28 -2.54 -12.03
N ARG A 371 -1.16 -2.36 -11.32
CA ARG A 371 -0.68 -3.29 -10.30
C ARG A 371 -1.38 -3.08 -8.97
N GLY A 372 -1.76 -1.84 -8.65
CA GLY A 372 -2.50 -1.46 -7.45
C GLY A 372 -2.33 0.02 -7.15
N LEU A 373 -2.67 0.41 -5.93
CA LEU A 373 -2.38 1.73 -5.39
C LEU A 373 -0.96 1.74 -4.83
N SER A 374 -0.10 2.61 -5.36
CA SER A 374 1.18 2.92 -4.71
C SER A 374 1.03 4.21 -3.92
N VAL A 375 1.54 4.22 -2.69
CA VAL A 375 1.60 5.42 -1.86
C VAL A 375 3.06 5.90 -1.79
N SER A 376 3.21 7.18 -2.03
CA SER A 376 4.42 8.00 -1.86
C SER A 376 4.06 9.08 -0.85
N PRO A 377 5.02 9.74 -0.19
CA PRO A 377 6.45 9.70 -0.47
C PRO A 377 7.17 8.67 0.41
N ALA A 378 8.48 8.48 0.20
CA ALA A 378 9.31 7.70 1.11
C ALA A 378 9.44 8.42 2.48
N GLN A 379 9.84 7.70 3.52
CA GLN A 379 10.02 8.30 4.84
C GLN A 379 11.04 9.46 4.73
N GLY A 380 10.72 10.62 5.29
CA GLY A 380 11.60 11.79 5.20
C GLY A 380 11.51 12.57 3.88
N GLU A 381 10.55 12.28 3.01
CA GLU A 381 10.22 13.14 1.87
C GLU A 381 8.96 13.98 2.18
N SER A 382 8.95 15.24 1.74
CA SER A 382 7.81 16.13 1.99
C SER A 382 6.66 15.85 1.04
N SER A 383 5.43 15.78 1.56
CA SER A 383 4.23 15.68 0.72
C SER A 383 3.08 16.49 1.30
N ALA A 384 2.00 16.65 0.52
CA ALA A 384 0.83 17.37 0.98
C ALA A 384 -0.49 16.79 0.44
N ILE A 385 -1.53 16.88 1.26
CA ILE A 385 -2.93 16.72 0.85
C ILE A 385 -3.66 18.04 1.09
N TYR A 386 -4.43 18.45 0.09
CA TYR A 386 -5.25 19.66 0.12
C TYR A 386 -6.71 19.25 0.27
N LEU A 387 -7.38 19.84 1.24
CA LEU A 387 -8.75 19.57 1.64
C LEU A 387 -9.57 20.85 1.56
N GLN A 388 -10.86 20.75 1.24
CA GLN A 388 -11.75 21.91 1.17
C GLN A 388 -13.13 21.62 1.78
N ARG A 389 -13.69 22.61 2.48
CA ARG A 389 -15.07 22.64 2.96
C ARG A 389 -15.63 24.05 2.81
N GLY A 390 -16.48 24.27 1.82
CA GLY A 390 -16.96 25.62 1.47
C GLY A 390 -15.79 26.53 1.07
N GLU A 391 -15.63 27.67 1.74
CA GLU A 391 -14.51 28.61 1.54
C GLU A 391 -13.26 28.27 2.35
N CYS A 392 -13.35 27.33 3.30
CA CYS A 392 -12.22 26.91 4.12
C CYS A 392 -11.37 25.88 3.36
N ARG A 393 -10.08 26.18 3.22
CA ARG A 393 -9.07 25.29 2.63
C ARG A 393 -8.06 24.88 3.68
N ILE A 394 -7.78 23.58 3.74
CA ILE A 394 -6.77 23.02 4.63
C ILE A 394 -5.67 22.39 3.79
N ARG A 395 -4.42 22.63 4.20
CA ARG A 395 -3.24 21.96 3.67
C ARG A 395 -2.62 21.12 4.79
N CYS A 396 -2.66 19.80 4.63
CA CYS A 396 -1.96 18.86 5.51
C CYS A 396 -0.62 18.52 4.85
N LEU A 397 0.47 18.90 5.49
CA LEU A 397 1.84 18.67 5.03
C LEU A 397 2.44 17.57 5.89
N TYR A 398 3.06 16.60 5.23
CA TYR A 398 3.89 15.60 5.87
C TYR A 398 5.35 15.99 5.70
N ASN A 399 6.13 15.94 6.77
CA ASN A 399 7.59 16.01 6.73
C ASN A 399 8.13 17.31 6.08
N MET A 400 7.52 18.45 6.42
CA MET A 400 7.89 19.77 5.86
C MET A 400 9.06 20.40 6.63
N THR A 401 10.14 20.75 5.93
CA THR A 401 11.25 21.51 6.52
C THR A 401 11.00 23.01 6.47
N TYR A 402 11.10 23.66 7.62
CA TYR A 402 11.14 25.11 7.80
C TYR A 402 12.59 25.54 7.94
N THR A 403 13.07 26.36 7.01
CA THR A 403 14.49 26.75 6.98
C THR A 403 14.71 28.18 7.43
N THR A 404 15.86 28.41 8.04
CA THR A 404 16.37 29.75 8.36
C THR A 404 16.60 30.59 7.10
N THR A 405 17.12 29.97 6.03
CA THR A 405 17.37 30.62 4.73
C THR A 405 16.09 31.16 4.07
N SER A 406 14.95 30.50 4.28
CA SER A 406 13.65 30.99 3.78
C SER A 406 12.97 31.99 4.72
N GLY A 407 13.60 32.32 5.86
CA GLY A 407 13.02 33.15 6.91
C GLY A 407 11.82 32.51 7.60
N ARG A 408 11.66 31.19 7.49
CA ARG A 408 10.52 30.43 8.04
C ARG A 408 10.84 29.75 9.37
N ALA A 409 12.11 29.72 9.74
CA ALA A 409 12.59 29.30 11.05
C ALA A 409 13.55 30.37 11.63
N LEU A 410 13.55 30.54 12.95
CA LEU A 410 14.32 31.59 13.62
C LEU A 410 15.81 31.23 13.80
N THR A 411 16.10 30.06 14.37
CA THR A 411 17.46 29.73 14.86
C THR A 411 18.16 28.63 14.07
N HIS A 412 17.44 27.57 13.71
CA HIS A 412 17.94 26.44 12.93
C HIS A 412 16.78 25.84 12.14
N ASP A 413 17.09 24.94 11.21
CA ASP A 413 16.08 24.29 10.40
C ASP A 413 15.25 23.34 11.26
N LEU A 414 13.92 23.45 11.14
CA LEU A 414 12.96 22.70 11.93
C LEU A 414 12.12 21.84 11.01
N ARG A 415 11.79 20.64 11.47
CA ARG A 415 11.02 19.68 10.68
C ARG A 415 10.03 18.93 11.56
N PRO A 416 8.83 19.48 11.78
CA PRO A 416 7.74 18.76 12.40
C PRO A 416 7.25 17.64 11.48
N ASP A 417 6.78 16.53 12.06
CA ASP A 417 6.29 15.38 11.29
C ASP A 417 5.07 15.77 10.43
N ILE A 418 4.14 16.53 11.01
CA ILE A 418 2.87 16.88 10.36
C ILE A 418 2.52 18.35 10.63
N ILE A 419 2.16 19.07 9.57
CA ILE A 419 1.63 20.44 9.68
C ILE A 419 0.23 20.50 9.09
N ILE A 420 -0.69 21.13 9.81
CA ILE A 420 -2.02 21.51 9.30
C ILE A 420 -2.06 23.03 9.17
N GLU A 421 -2.24 23.50 7.95
CA GLU A 421 -2.44 24.92 7.67
C GLU A 421 -3.88 25.17 7.22
N ILE A 422 -4.51 26.18 7.82
CA ILE A 422 -5.88 26.56 7.50
C ILE A 422 -5.90 27.93 6.86
N HIS A 423 -6.60 28.00 5.74
CA HIS A 423 -6.83 29.19 4.96
C HIS A 423 -8.33 29.41 4.84
N THR A 424 -8.82 30.48 5.46
CA THR A 424 -10.22 30.92 5.37
C THR A 424 -10.24 32.34 4.83
N ALA A 425 -11.16 32.67 3.93
CA ALA A 425 -11.20 33.97 3.23
C ALA A 425 -11.12 35.21 4.17
N ASN A 426 -11.60 35.06 5.41
CA ASN A 426 -11.73 36.15 6.38
C ASN A 426 -10.88 36.00 7.66
N ARG A 427 -9.97 35.01 7.75
CA ARG A 427 -9.10 34.81 8.92
C ARG A 427 -7.63 34.79 8.53
N GLU A 428 -6.78 35.23 9.45
CA GLU A 428 -5.33 35.01 9.35
C GLU A 428 -5.03 33.51 9.22
N ARG A 429 -3.97 33.21 8.46
CA ARG A 429 -3.49 31.84 8.28
C ARG A 429 -3.11 31.26 9.63
N ALA A 430 -3.75 30.16 10.01
CA ALA A 430 -3.42 29.42 11.23
C ALA A 430 -2.63 28.16 10.89
N ILE A 431 -1.54 27.93 11.61
CA ILE A 431 -0.66 26.77 11.43
C ILE A 431 -0.58 25.99 12.74
N TYR A 432 -0.74 24.68 12.63
CA TYR A 432 -0.72 23.73 13.73
C TYR A 432 0.30 22.64 13.42
N ALA A 433 1.17 22.31 14.36
CA ALA A 433 2.14 21.23 14.24
C ALA A 433 1.72 20.02 15.06
N PHE A 434 1.93 18.84 14.51
CA PHE A 434 1.74 17.57 15.18
C PHE A 434 3.01 16.73 14.99
N ASP A 435 3.44 16.11 16.08
CA ASP A 435 4.65 15.29 16.10
C ASP A 435 4.28 13.91 16.61
N ALA A 436 4.44 12.89 15.76
CA ALA A 436 4.04 11.53 16.08
C ALA A 436 5.22 10.79 16.69
N LYS A 437 5.04 10.27 17.90
CA LYS A 437 6.11 9.58 18.64
C LYS A 437 5.59 8.27 19.20
N TYR A 438 6.10 7.16 18.66
CA TYR A 438 5.73 5.81 19.10
C TYR A 438 6.53 5.38 20.34
N ARG A 439 6.33 6.11 21.44
CA ARG A 439 6.98 5.89 22.74
C ARG A 439 6.18 6.58 23.84
N ARG A 440 6.34 6.15 25.08
CA ARG A 440 5.63 6.68 26.26
C ARG A 440 6.39 6.41 27.54
N GLU A 441 6.16 7.22 28.56
CA GLU A 441 6.72 7.08 29.90
C GLU A 441 5.61 6.79 30.90
N ASP A 442 5.86 5.92 31.89
CA ASP A 442 4.95 5.71 33.01
C ASP A 442 5.21 6.76 34.09
N TYR A 443 4.22 7.61 34.36
CA TYR A 443 4.22 8.55 35.46
C TYR A 443 3.18 8.16 36.50
N ASN A 444 3.62 7.46 37.55
CA ASN A 444 2.79 7.01 38.67
C ASN A 444 1.56 6.18 38.26
N GLY A 445 1.69 5.33 37.25
CA GLY A 445 0.62 4.47 36.71
C GLY A 445 -0.16 5.09 35.56
N THR A 446 0.22 6.29 35.10
CA THR A 446 -0.40 6.98 33.96
C THR A 446 0.62 7.16 32.85
N TRP A 447 0.26 6.73 31.64
CA TRP A 447 1.11 6.88 30.46
C TRP A 447 1.12 8.33 29.97
N ILE A 448 2.31 8.91 29.86
CA ILE A 448 2.54 10.29 29.38
C ILE A 448 3.52 10.31 28.20
N PRO A 449 3.54 11.35 27.36
CA PRO A 449 4.60 11.54 26.38
C PRO A 449 5.93 11.85 27.09
N MET A 450 7.04 11.56 26.43
CA MET A 450 8.37 11.92 26.94
C MET A 450 8.48 13.45 27.11
N ARG A 451 9.08 13.90 28.21
CA ARG A 451 9.27 15.35 28.46
C ARG A 451 10.02 16.04 27.31
N GLU A 452 11.05 15.40 26.78
CA GLU A 452 11.83 15.91 25.65
C GLU A 452 11.00 16.15 24.37
N ASP A 453 9.91 15.40 24.16
CA ASP A 453 9.02 15.61 23.02
C ASP A 453 8.15 16.84 23.22
N ILE A 454 7.73 17.12 24.46
CA ILE A 454 7.03 18.37 24.82
C ILE A 454 7.96 19.57 24.66
N ASP A 455 9.22 19.46 25.07
CA ASP A 455 10.21 20.53 24.92
C ASP A 455 10.45 20.88 23.44
N LYS A 456 10.45 19.88 22.54
CA LYS A 456 10.46 20.12 21.09
C LYS A 456 9.25 20.90 20.61
N MET A 457 8.07 20.72 21.20
CA MET A 457 6.87 21.49 20.83
C MET A 457 7.00 22.95 21.21
N HIS A 458 7.64 23.27 22.34
CA HIS A 458 8.02 24.64 22.69
C HIS A 458 8.95 25.25 21.64
N ALA A 459 9.96 24.50 21.21
CA ALA A 459 10.88 24.94 20.17
C ALA A 459 10.15 25.19 18.83
N TYR A 460 9.31 24.26 18.37
CA TYR A 460 8.53 24.45 17.15
C TYR A 460 7.61 25.66 17.23
N ARG A 461 6.87 25.82 18.33
CA ARG A 461 5.96 26.95 18.52
C ARG A 461 6.69 28.26 18.39
N ASP A 462 7.81 28.42 19.10
CA ASP A 462 8.44 29.74 19.22
C ASP A 462 9.40 30.04 18.06
N ALA A 463 9.93 29.03 17.37
CA ALA A 463 10.88 29.21 16.28
C ALA A 463 10.30 29.02 14.87
N ILE A 464 9.05 28.58 14.69
CA ILE A 464 8.36 28.56 13.38
C ILE A 464 7.58 29.86 13.17
N GLY A 465 7.95 30.59 12.13
CA GLY A 465 7.48 31.95 11.90
C GLY A 465 7.69 32.44 10.47
N GLN A 466 7.65 33.75 10.32
CA GLN A 466 7.95 34.46 9.09
C GLN A 466 8.67 35.75 9.43
N VAL A 467 9.72 36.09 8.69
CA VAL A 467 10.35 37.41 8.75
C VAL A 467 9.56 38.39 7.90
N ILE A 468 9.03 39.45 8.52
CA ILE A 468 8.31 40.55 7.87
C ILE A 468 9.02 41.85 8.27
N ASP A 469 9.46 42.63 7.28
CA ASP A 469 10.13 43.92 7.50
C ASP A 469 11.26 43.86 8.56
N THR A 470 12.05 42.78 8.51
CA THR A 470 13.17 42.43 9.43
C THR A 470 12.80 41.88 10.81
N ASP A 471 11.53 41.89 11.19
CA ASP A 471 11.07 41.30 12.44
C ASP A 471 10.55 39.88 12.23
N PHE A 472 10.97 38.96 13.10
CA PHE A 472 10.44 37.60 13.12
C PHE A 472 9.09 37.56 13.83
N GLN A 473 8.04 37.16 13.10
CA GLN A 473 6.72 36.95 13.65
C GLN A 473 6.39 35.46 13.72
N ARG A 474 6.02 35.00 14.92
CA ARG A 474 5.56 33.64 15.14
C ARG A 474 4.20 33.41 14.46
N ILE A 475 4.09 32.34 13.67
CA ILE A 475 2.86 31.97 12.95
C ILE A 475 2.23 30.67 13.47
N LEU A 476 3.00 29.84 14.18
CA LEU A 476 2.49 28.59 14.74
C LEU A 476 1.59 28.88 15.95
N LYS A 477 0.35 28.39 15.90
CA LYS A 477 -0.64 28.56 16.97
C LYS A 477 -0.55 27.47 18.03
N SER A 478 -0.33 26.23 17.60
CA SER A 478 -0.21 25.08 18.49
C SER A 478 0.78 24.04 17.97
N ALA A 479 1.43 23.32 18.89
CA ALA A 479 2.32 22.20 18.62
C ALA A 479 1.99 21.05 19.59
N VAL A 480 1.63 19.88 19.06
CA VAL A 480 1.10 18.77 19.85
C VAL A 480 1.87 17.48 19.58
N VAL A 481 2.26 16.77 20.64
CA VAL A 481 2.80 15.41 20.56
C VAL A 481 1.66 14.40 20.49
N LEU A 482 1.72 13.46 19.56
CA LEU A 482 0.78 12.37 19.39
C LEU A 482 1.46 11.06 19.75
N PHE A 483 1.03 10.40 20.83
CA PHE A 483 1.72 9.25 21.43
C PHE A 483 0.78 8.07 21.73
N PRO A 484 1.26 6.82 21.70
CA PRO A 484 0.41 5.63 21.80
C PRO A 484 -0.04 5.39 23.24
N ALA A 485 -1.22 5.87 23.61
CA ALA A 485 -1.84 5.61 24.91
C ALA A 485 -3.36 5.58 24.80
N GLN A 486 -4.02 4.90 25.74
CA GLN A 486 -5.47 4.95 25.87
C GLN A 486 -5.88 6.28 26.51
N VAL A 487 -7.14 6.65 26.37
CA VAL A 487 -7.72 7.78 27.10
C VAL A 487 -7.77 7.43 28.59
N ASP A 488 -6.94 8.11 29.39
CA ASP A 488 -6.91 7.97 30.84
C ASP A 488 -7.40 9.28 31.49
N PRO A 489 -8.48 9.25 32.31
CA PRO A 489 -8.93 10.41 33.07
C PRO A 489 -7.83 11.02 33.95
N ALA A 490 -6.89 10.22 34.46
CA ALA A 490 -5.76 10.75 35.21
C ALA A 490 -4.86 11.60 34.31
N TYR A 491 -4.60 11.18 33.07
CA TYR A 491 -3.84 11.95 32.10
C TYR A 491 -4.55 13.26 31.71
N GLN A 492 -5.88 13.28 31.63
CA GLN A 492 -6.63 14.50 31.33
C GLN A 492 -6.43 15.61 32.38
N THR A 493 -6.07 15.24 33.60
CA THR A 493 -5.71 16.20 34.68
C THR A 493 -4.23 16.56 34.72
N HIS A 494 -3.39 15.86 33.94
CA HIS A 494 -1.95 16.07 33.90
C HIS A 494 -1.58 17.41 33.21
N ALA A 495 -0.43 17.97 33.60
CA ALA A 495 0.06 19.24 33.08
C ALA A 495 0.18 19.24 31.53
N PHE A 496 0.67 18.13 30.95
CA PHE A 496 0.85 18.00 29.49
C PHE A 496 -0.46 17.90 28.69
N TYR A 497 -1.57 17.52 29.32
CA TYR A 497 -2.88 17.54 28.68
C TYR A 497 -3.52 18.91 28.83
N THR A 498 -3.57 19.44 30.06
CA THR A 498 -4.15 20.76 30.33
C THR A 498 -3.45 21.88 29.57
N SER A 499 -2.15 21.74 29.28
CA SER A 499 -1.37 22.69 28.49
C SER A 499 -1.83 22.81 27.04
N LEU A 500 -2.59 21.85 26.50
CA LEU A 500 -3.16 21.90 25.14
C LEU A 500 -4.00 23.17 24.92
N SER A 501 -4.67 23.65 25.96
CA SER A 501 -5.43 24.91 25.95
C SER A 501 -4.56 26.16 25.69
N TYR A 502 -3.25 26.07 25.95
CA TYR A 502 -2.24 27.09 25.64
C TYR A 502 -1.47 26.79 24.34
N GLY A 503 -1.90 25.78 23.57
CA GLY A 503 -1.31 25.39 22.30
C GLY A 503 -0.04 24.54 22.39
N ILE A 504 0.26 23.91 23.53
CA ILE A 504 1.35 22.93 23.64
C ILE A 504 0.88 21.76 24.49
N GLY A 505 1.06 20.53 24.05
CA GLY A 505 0.77 19.39 24.92
C GLY A 505 0.92 18.06 24.22
N GLY A 506 0.42 17.02 24.87
CA GLY A 506 0.36 15.67 24.32
C GLY A 506 -1.06 15.16 24.23
N LEU A 507 -1.44 14.59 23.08
CA LEU A 507 -2.72 13.94 22.89
C LEU A 507 -2.51 12.43 22.64
N PRO A 508 -3.20 11.55 23.38
CA PRO A 508 -3.08 10.12 23.20
C PRO A 508 -3.73 9.68 21.88
N ILE A 509 -3.05 8.82 21.12
CA ILE A 509 -3.60 8.17 19.92
C ILE A 509 -3.09 6.73 19.81
N LEU A 510 -3.95 5.76 20.11
CA LEU A 510 -3.58 4.34 20.12
C LEU A 510 -4.20 3.61 18.92
N PRO A 511 -3.42 2.80 18.17
CA PRO A 511 -3.96 1.95 17.13
C PRO A 511 -5.11 1.07 17.65
N GLY A 512 -6.24 1.11 16.96
CA GLY A 512 -7.43 0.30 17.32
C GLY A 512 -8.31 0.88 18.42
N ASP A 513 -7.93 1.98 19.07
CA ASP A 513 -8.75 2.63 20.09
C ASP A 513 -9.62 3.76 19.51
N ALA A 514 -10.92 3.49 19.37
CA ALA A 514 -11.90 4.45 18.86
C ALA A 514 -12.12 5.68 19.78
N ASN A 515 -11.80 5.58 21.08
CA ASN A 515 -11.96 6.70 22.00
C ASN A 515 -10.92 7.77 21.70
N THR A 516 -9.65 7.38 21.51
CA THR A 516 -8.57 8.32 21.17
C THR A 516 -8.84 9.10 19.88
N LEU A 517 -9.51 8.46 18.90
CA LEU A 517 -9.93 9.11 17.66
C LEU A 517 -11.09 10.09 17.85
N SER A 518 -12.02 9.77 18.77
CA SER A 518 -13.10 10.70 19.13
C SER A 518 -12.54 11.96 19.80
N ASP A 519 -11.61 11.81 20.73
CA ASP A 519 -10.94 12.92 21.42
C ASP A 519 -10.13 13.78 20.44
N LEU A 520 -9.41 13.15 19.49
CA LEU A 520 -8.73 13.87 18.41
C LEU A 520 -9.70 14.67 17.56
N LYS A 521 -10.85 14.09 17.20
CA LYS A 521 -11.89 14.77 16.42
C LYS A 521 -12.47 15.95 17.17
N GLU A 522 -12.69 15.83 18.48
CA GLU A 522 -13.15 16.90 19.35
C GLU A 522 -12.11 18.02 19.46
N TYR A 523 -10.84 17.67 19.72
CA TYR A 523 -9.73 18.63 19.73
C TYR A 523 -9.63 19.44 18.44
N ILE A 524 -9.69 18.78 17.26
CA ILE A 524 -9.68 19.47 15.96
C ILE A 524 -10.88 20.41 15.81
N LYS A 525 -12.07 20.03 16.28
CA LYS A 525 -13.26 20.89 16.18
C LYS A 525 -13.20 22.10 17.10
N GLU A 526 -12.62 21.96 18.28
CA GLU A 526 -12.63 23.02 19.29
C GLU A 526 -11.45 23.99 19.15
N HIS A 527 -10.26 23.47 18.81
CA HIS A 527 -9.01 24.22 18.90
C HIS A 527 -8.44 24.61 17.53
N ILE A 528 -8.93 24.01 16.44
CA ILE A 528 -8.35 24.17 15.09
C ILE A 528 -9.32 24.86 14.13
N LEU A 529 -10.59 24.45 14.11
CA LEU A 529 -11.64 24.96 13.21
C LEU A 529 -12.48 26.06 13.88
#